data_AF-A0AAV4MCW6-F1
#
_entry.id   AF-A0AAV4MCW6-F1
#
_cell.length_a   1.000
_cell.length_b   1.000
_cell.length_c   1.000
_cell.angle_alpha   90.00
_cell.angle_beta   90.00
_cell.angle_gamma   90.00
#
_symmetry.space_group_name_H-M   'P 1'
#
loop_
_entity.id
_entity.type
_entity.pdbx_description
1 polymer ?
#
loop_
_entity_poly.entity_id
_entity_poly.type
_entity_poly.pdbx_seq_one_letter_code
_entity_poly.pdbx_strand_id
1 'polypeptide(L)'
;VNQAQTTTEAENSELSSPACPRTEAEKSERRQDSPKKQPRGCAMDAAEFRKRGREMVDYIADYLESISQRRVTPNVEPGYLRNLIPNAAPKKGEDWDDIMKDVERYIMPGVTHWQHPRFHAYFPAGNAYPSILADMLSDAIGCVGFSWAASPACTELETIMLDC
;
A
#
# COMPACT_ATOMS: atom_id res chain seq x y z
N VAL A 1 14.17 63.32 -9.47
CA VAL A 1 13.97 64.03 -10.75
C VAL A 1 14.12 63.00 -11.86
N ASN A 2 13.12 62.93 -12.75
CA ASN A 2 13.13 62.58 -14.19
C ASN A 2 14.49 62.24 -14.84
N GLN A 3 14.61 61.38 -15.86
CA GLN A 3 13.65 60.69 -16.75
C GLN A 3 14.43 59.52 -17.43
N ALA A 4 13.79 58.50 -18.02
CA ALA A 4 13.35 58.56 -19.42
C ALA A 4 12.23 57.55 -19.74
N GLN A 5 11.26 58.00 -20.54
CA GLN A 5 10.17 57.22 -21.13
C GLN A 5 10.32 57.19 -22.66
N THR A 6 9.89 56.09 -23.30
CA THR A 6 9.49 55.94 -24.72
C THR A 6 9.09 54.46 -24.88
N THR A 7 8.05 53.98 -25.57
CA THR A 7 6.87 54.53 -26.32
C THR A 7 5.92 53.32 -26.57
N THR A 8 4.59 53.38 -26.78
CA THR A 8 3.58 54.44 -26.98
C THR A 8 2.22 53.97 -26.42
N GLU A 9 1.16 54.77 -26.52
CA GLU A 9 -0.25 54.37 -26.37
C GLU A 9 -0.88 53.91 -27.72
N ALA A 10 -2.20 53.65 -27.71
CA ALA A 10 -3.11 53.20 -28.79
C ALA A 10 -3.20 51.67 -29.02
N GLU A 11 -4.38 51.05 -29.16
CA GLU A 11 -5.77 51.54 -29.12
C GLU A 11 -6.72 50.39 -28.71
N ASN A 12 -7.85 50.71 -28.07
CA ASN A 12 -8.88 49.73 -27.74
C ASN A 12 -10.02 49.87 -28.76
N SER A 13 -10.22 48.88 -29.63
CA SER A 13 -11.39 48.82 -30.53
C SER A 13 -11.97 47.41 -30.59
N GLU A 14 -13.29 47.34 -30.53
CA GLU A 14 -14.04 46.09 -30.39
C GLU A 14 -13.97 45.24 -31.67
N LEU A 15 -13.68 43.94 -31.54
CA LEU A 15 -14.11 42.96 -32.54
C LEU A 15 -14.53 41.63 -31.89
N SER A 16 -15.76 41.63 -31.38
CA SER A 16 -16.46 40.39 -30.99
C SER A 16 -16.62 39.49 -32.22
N SER A 17 -15.87 38.39 -32.27
CA SER A 17 -16.02 37.36 -33.30
C SER A 17 -16.92 36.24 -32.78
N PRO A 18 -17.99 35.86 -33.50
CA PRO A 18 -18.92 34.84 -33.03
C PRO A 18 -18.28 33.45 -33.01
N ALA A 19 -18.50 32.69 -31.94
CA ALA A 19 -18.05 31.32 -31.83
C ALA A 19 -18.70 30.44 -32.91
N CYS A 20 -17.89 29.67 -33.65
CA CYS A 20 -18.38 28.76 -34.66
C CYS A 20 -19.16 27.59 -34.01
N PRO A 21 -20.41 27.30 -34.41
CA PRO A 21 -21.16 26.18 -33.84
C PRO A 21 -20.54 24.85 -34.29
N ARG A 22 -20.18 23.99 -33.33
CA ARG A 22 -19.78 22.60 -33.63
C ARG A 22 -20.89 21.86 -34.36
N THR A 23 -20.60 21.35 -35.54
CA THR A 23 -21.52 20.55 -36.34
C THR A 23 -21.79 19.19 -35.68
N GLU A 24 -22.99 18.65 -35.89
CA GLU A 24 -23.47 17.43 -35.24
C GLU A 24 -22.64 16.17 -35.57
N ALA A 25 -21.79 16.23 -36.59
CA ALA A 25 -20.86 15.17 -36.98
C ALA A 25 -19.89 14.79 -35.84
N GLU A 26 -19.37 15.75 -35.06
CA GLU A 26 -18.40 15.51 -33.97
C GLU A 26 -18.99 14.77 -32.74
N LYS A 27 -20.32 14.60 -32.67
CA LYS A 27 -20.97 13.86 -31.58
C LYS A 27 -20.99 12.34 -31.78
N SER A 28 -20.70 11.85 -32.99
CA SER A 28 -20.87 10.43 -33.34
C SER A 28 -19.71 9.52 -32.88
N GLU A 29 -18.49 10.04 -32.80
CA GLU A 29 -17.27 9.26 -32.52
C GLU A 29 -16.95 9.06 -31.03
N ARG A 30 -17.79 9.55 -30.11
CA ARG A 30 -17.62 9.32 -28.67
C ARG A 30 -18.49 8.20 -28.09
N ARG A 31 -18.73 7.14 -28.88
CA ARG A 31 -19.08 5.83 -28.32
C ARG A 31 -17.81 5.19 -27.76
N GLN A 32 -17.49 5.54 -26.52
CA GLN A 32 -16.47 4.83 -25.74
C GLN A 32 -16.87 3.35 -25.67
N ASP A 33 -16.12 2.49 -26.36
CA ASP A 33 -16.20 1.05 -26.14
C ASP A 33 -15.68 0.80 -24.72
N SER A 34 -16.61 0.65 -23.78
CA SER A 34 -16.29 0.36 -22.39
C SER A 34 -15.43 -0.91 -22.36
N PRO A 35 -14.20 -0.87 -21.84
CA PRO A 35 -13.31 -2.02 -21.91
C PRO A 35 -13.99 -3.20 -21.23
N LYS A 36 -14.37 -4.19 -22.04
CA LYS A 36 -15.07 -5.41 -21.59
C LYS A 36 -14.25 -5.99 -20.44
N LYS A 37 -14.80 -5.96 -19.22
CA LYS A 37 -14.16 -6.56 -18.05
C LYS A 37 -13.85 -8.01 -18.38
N GLN A 38 -12.58 -8.30 -18.67
CA GLN A 38 -12.10 -9.67 -18.70
C GLN A 38 -12.43 -10.28 -17.33
N PRO A 39 -12.99 -11.50 -17.29
CA PRO A 39 -13.26 -12.17 -16.03
C PRO A 39 -11.91 -12.46 -15.36
N ARG A 40 -11.52 -11.62 -14.39
CA ARG A 40 -10.28 -11.75 -13.62
C ARG A 40 -10.42 -12.93 -12.65
N GLY A 41 -10.21 -14.13 -13.17
CA GLY A 41 -10.05 -15.32 -12.33
C GLY A 41 -8.80 -15.19 -11.45
N CYS A 42 -8.94 -15.51 -10.17
CA CYS A 42 -7.85 -15.76 -9.23
C CYS A 42 -7.03 -14.54 -8.71
N ALA A 43 -7.52 -13.30 -8.84
CA ALA A 43 -6.88 -12.13 -8.21
C ALA A 43 -7.84 -11.44 -7.22
N MET A 44 -7.35 -11.18 -6.00
CA MET A 44 -8.06 -10.36 -5.01
C MET A 44 -8.36 -8.97 -5.61
N ASP A 45 -9.60 -8.50 -5.51
CA ASP A 45 -9.99 -7.18 -5.99
C ASP A 45 -10.00 -6.13 -4.87
N ALA A 46 -10.28 -4.88 -5.20
CA ALA A 46 -10.25 -3.79 -4.23
C ALA A 46 -11.40 -3.84 -3.19
N ALA A 47 -12.47 -4.60 -3.40
CA ALA A 47 -13.51 -4.80 -2.40
C ALA A 47 -13.07 -5.88 -1.40
N GLU A 48 -12.54 -7.00 -1.91
CA GLU A 48 -12.00 -8.08 -1.09
C GLU A 48 -10.76 -7.62 -0.29
N PHE A 49 -9.84 -6.87 -0.90
CA PHE A 49 -8.70 -6.26 -0.20
C PHE A 49 -9.14 -5.38 0.97
N ARG A 50 -10.20 -4.57 0.81
CA ARG A 50 -10.73 -3.76 1.92
C ARG A 50 -11.36 -4.60 3.02
N LYS A 51 -11.96 -5.76 2.68
CA LYS A 51 -12.49 -6.70 3.66
C LYS A 51 -11.34 -7.35 4.43
N ARG A 52 -10.44 -8.04 3.73
CA ARG A 52 -9.32 -8.78 4.33
C ARG A 52 -8.30 -7.88 5.04
N GLY A 53 -8.10 -6.66 4.55
CA GLY A 53 -7.28 -5.65 5.22
C GLY A 53 -7.83 -5.20 6.57
N ARG A 54 -9.16 -5.09 6.73
CA ARG A 54 -9.76 -4.82 8.06
C ARG A 54 -9.61 -6.03 8.99
N GLU A 55 -9.94 -7.23 8.49
CA GLU A 55 -9.78 -8.47 9.25
C GLU A 55 -8.33 -8.68 9.71
N MET A 56 -7.34 -8.28 8.92
CA MET A 56 -5.92 -8.29 9.30
C MET A 56 -5.57 -7.24 10.36
N VAL A 57 -6.14 -6.02 10.27
CA VAL A 57 -5.93 -4.98 11.30
C VAL A 57 -6.53 -5.41 12.63
N ASP A 58 -7.75 -5.94 12.62
CA ASP A 58 -8.44 -6.48 13.80
C ASP A 58 -7.60 -7.63 14.40
N TYR A 59 -7.14 -8.57 13.56
CA TYR A 59 -6.26 -9.67 13.96
C TYR A 59 -4.93 -9.20 14.60
N ILE A 60 -4.28 -8.17 14.05
CA ILE A 60 -3.02 -7.63 14.59
C ILE A 60 -3.24 -6.98 15.96
N ALA A 61 -4.35 -6.24 16.13
CA ALA A 61 -4.71 -5.64 17.42
C ALA A 61 -4.97 -6.73 18.47
N ASP A 62 -5.86 -7.69 18.16
CA ASP A 62 -6.16 -8.83 19.03
C ASP A 62 -4.89 -9.63 19.39
N TYR A 63 -3.99 -9.85 18.43
CA TYR A 63 -2.72 -10.53 18.65
C TYR A 63 -1.81 -9.77 19.61
N LEU A 64 -1.64 -8.45 19.44
CA LEU A 64 -0.76 -7.65 20.29
C LEU A 64 -1.33 -7.44 21.70
N GLU A 65 -2.65 -7.31 21.87
CA GLU A 65 -3.29 -7.25 23.18
C GLU A 65 -3.25 -8.60 23.92
N SER A 66 -3.48 -9.70 23.21
CA SER A 66 -3.49 -11.06 23.78
C SER A 66 -2.10 -11.73 23.86
N ILE A 67 -1.04 -11.11 23.34
CA ILE A 67 0.30 -11.73 23.20
C ILE A 67 0.86 -12.30 24.51
N SER A 68 0.47 -11.70 25.65
CA SER A 68 0.85 -12.13 27.00
C SER A 68 0.35 -13.53 27.39
N GLN A 69 -0.67 -14.02 26.70
CA GLN A 69 -1.26 -15.35 26.89
C GLN A 69 -0.52 -16.43 26.09
N ARG A 70 0.25 -16.06 25.06
CA ARG A 70 1.02 -16.99 24.22
C ARG A 70 2.36 -17.37 24.91
N ARG A 71 2.97 -18.48 24.49
CA ARG A 71 4.28 -18.91 25.02
C ARG A 71 5.39 -18.07 24.36
N VAL A 72 6.20 -17.38 25.16
CA VAL A 72 7.29 -16.49 24.70
C VAL A 72 8.16 -17.13 23.61
N THR A 73 8.63 -18.35 23.83
CA THR A 73 9.43 -19.15 22.90
C THR A 73 8.65 -20.37 22.41
N PRO A 74 8.82 -20.80 21.15
CA PRO A 74 8.12 -21.96 20.62
C PRO A 74 8.64 -23.26 21.23
N ASN A 75 7.86 -24.34 21.11
CA ASN A 75 8.23 -25.69 21.55
C ASN A 75 8.21 -26.63 20.33
N VAL A 76 9.16 -26.42 19.43
CA VAL A 76 9.28 -27.11 18.14
C VAL A 76 10.75 -27.42 17.84
N GLU A 77 11.00 -28.46 17.05
CA GLU A 77 12.34 -28.88 16.64
C GLU A 77 12.70 -28.37 15.23
N PRO A 78 14.00 -28.29 14.88
CA PRO A 78 14.45 -27.94 13.53
C PRO A 78 13.78 -28.81 12.46
N GLY A 79 13.14 -28.16 11.48
CA GLY A 79 12.44 -28.81 10.38
C GLY A 79 10.98 -29.16 10.63
N TYR A 80 10.38 -28.83 11.80
CA TYR A 80 8.97 -29.16 12.12
C TYR A 80 7.98 -28.78 11.00
N LEU A 81 8.17 -27.62 10.37
CA LEU A 81 7.27 -27.06 9.35
C LEU A 81 7.33 -27.80 8.01
N ARG A 82 8.43 -28.52 7.73
CA ARG A 82 8.69 -29.16 6.41
C ARG A 82 7.67 -30.23 6.04
N ASN A 83 7.09 -30.89 7.04
CA ASN A 83 6.09 -31.94 6.86
C ASN A 83 4.65 -31.41 6.97
N LEU A 84 4.47 -30.13 7.27
CA LEU A 84 3.17 -29.47 7.43
C LEU A 84 2.77 -28.66 6.17
N ILE A 85 3.75 -28.17 5.42
CA ILE A 85 3.56 -27.41 4.17
C ILE A 85 3.75 -28.33 2.95
N PRO A 86 2.93 -28.22 1.88
CA PRO A 86 3.11 -28.97 0.64
C PRO A 86 4.48 -28.79 -0.02
N ASN A 87 5.02 -29.85 -0.62
CA ASN A 87 6.33 -29.83 -1.30
C ASN A 87 6.37 -29.01 -2.61
N ALA A 88 5.24 -28.46 -3.07
CA ALA A 88 5.13 -27.65 -4.27
C ALA A 88 4.04 -26.60 -4.11
N ALA A 89 4.22 -25.43 -4.72
CA ALA A 89 3.23 -24.35 -4.70
C ALA A 89 1.90 -24.79 -5.37
N PRO A 90 0.75 -24.31 -4.88
CA PRO A 90 -0.55 -24.66 -5.45
C PRO A 90 -0.70 -24.08 -6.86
N LYS A 91 -1.32 -24.85 -7.77
CA LYS A 91 -1.53 -24.43 -9.18
C LYS A 91 -2.65 -23.42 -9.38
N LYS A 92 -3.40 -23.11 -8.32
CA LYS A 92 -4.51 -22.17 -8.25
C LYS A 92 -4.42 -21.46 -6.90
N GLY A 93 -4.93 -20.25 -6.79
CA GLY A 93 -5.07 -19.57 -5.50
C GLY A 93 -5.98 -20.36 -4.57
N GLU A 94 -5.63 -20.34 -3.28
CA GLU A 94 -6.40 -20.91 -2.18
C GLU A 94 -7.28 -19.82 -1.55
N ASP A 95 -8.26 -20.22 -0.73
CA ASP A 95 -9.12 -19.25 -0.06
C ASP A 95 -8.35 -18.52 1.06
N TRP A 96 -8.61 -17.21 1.21
CA TRP A 96 -7.95 -16.40 2.24
C TRP A 96 -8.22 -16.90 3.66
N ASP A 97 -9.43 -17.40 3.92
CA ASP A 97 -9.80 -17.91 5.24
C ASP A 97 -9.07 -19.22 5.55
N ASP A 98 -8.68 -20.02 4.55
CA ASP A 98 -7.85 -21.21 4.74
C ASP A 98 -6.37 -20.84 4.97
N ILE A 99 -5.85 -19.84 4.24
CA ILE A 99 -4.50 -19.29 4.46
C ILE A 99 -4.35 -18.78 5.90
N MET A 100 -5.32 -18.00 6.41
CA MET A 100 -5.27 -17.47 7.78
C MET A 100 -5.41 -18.56 8.86
N LYS A 101 -6.17 -19.64 8.61
CA LYS A 101 -6.19 -20.81 9.51
C LYS A 101 -4.81 -21.47 9.58
N ASP A 102 -4.12 -21.61 8.46
CA ASP A 102 -2.79 -22.22 8.41
C ASP A 102 -1.71 -21.35 9.07
N VAL A 103 -1.85 -20.02 9.05
CA VAL A 103 -1.00 -19.10 9.85
C VAL A 103 -1.11 -19.41 11.35
N GLU A 104 -2.31 -19.47 11.91
CA GLU A 104 -2.49 -19.81 13.34
C GLU A 104 -2.15 -21.27 13.65
N ARG A 105 -2.39 -22.19 12.71
CA ARG A 105 -2.19 -23.63 12.94
C ARG A 105 -0.73 -24.08 12.85
N TYR A 106 0.05 -23.52 11.92
CA TYR A 106 1.40 -24.01 11.60
C TYR A 106 2.50 -22.98 11.80
N ILE A 107 2.21 -21.69 11.61
CA ILE A 107 3.22 -20.62 11.76
C ILE A 107 3.30 -20.17 13.22
N MET A 108 2.19 -19.71 13.81
CA MET A 108 2.17 -19.15 15.17
C MET A 108 2.76 -20.06 16.26
N PRO A 109 2.59 -21.40 16.26
CA PRO A 109 3.22 -22.27 17.26
C PRO A 109 4.76 -22.32 17.19
N GLY A 110 5.35 -21.90 16.06
CA GLY A 110 6.79 -21.76 15.84
C GLY A 110 7.32 -20.33 15.97
N VAL A 111 6.46 -19.32 16.16
CA VAL A 111 6.88 -17.93 16.34
C VAL A 111 7.48 -17.75 17.74
N THR A 112 8.63 -17.08 17.81
CA THR A 112 9.11 -16.47 19.07
C THR A 112 8.45 -15.10 19.20
N HIS A 113 7.69 -14.87 20.25
CA HIS A 113 6.92 -13.64 20.42
C HIS A 113 7.79 -12.53 21.04
N TRP A 114 8.59 -11.86 20.20
CA TRP A 114 9.50 -10.77 20.58
C TRP A 114 8.82 -9.60 21.31
N GLN A 115 7.54 -9.33 21.01
CA GLN A 115 6.74 -8.29 21.66
C GLN A 115 6.06 -8.75 22.97
N HIS A 116 6.27 -9.99 23.41
CA HIS A 116 5.67 -10.47 24.66
C HIS A 116 6.34 -9.75 25.85
N PRO A 117 5.58 -9.22 26.84
CA PRO A 117 6.12 -8.54 28.05
C PRO A 117 7.02 -9.39 28.98
N ARG A 118 7.35 -10.63 28.61
CA ARG A 118 8.30 -11.52 29.31
C ARG A 118 9.48 -11.94 28.43
N PHE A 119 9.61 -11.35 27.24
CA PHE A 119 10.74 -11.55 26.36
C PHE A 119 11.88 -10.61 26.79
N HIS A 120 12.96 -11.19 27.32
CA HIS A 120 14.12 -10.45 27.82
C HIS A 120 15.45 -10.99 27.27
N ALA A 121 15.39 -11.68 26.12
CA ALA A 121 16.57 -12.14 25.41
C ALA A 121 17.05 -11.07 24.40
N TYR A 122 18.35 -11.05 24.13
CA TYR A 122 18.97 -10.14 23.14
C TYR A 122 18.67 -8.65 23.42
N PHE A 123 18.18 -7.92 22.42
CA PHE A 123 17.74 -6.54 22.49
C PHE A 123 16.27 -6.44 22.08
N PRO A 124 15.50 -5.46 22.59
CA PRO A 124 14.11 -5.27 22.20
C PRO A 124 14.01 -4.90 20.71
N ALA A 125 13.16 -5.62 19.97
CA ALA A 125 12.72 -5.19 18.66
C ALA A 125 11.61 -4.15 18.85
N GLY A 126 11.80 -2.91 18.41
CA GLY A 126 10.74 -1.90 18.46
C GLY A 126 9.60 -2.26 17.51
N ASN A 127 8.36 -2.28 18.00
CA ASN A 127 7.16 -2.35 17.17
C ASN A 127 6.04 -1.54 17.84
N ALA A 128 5.28 -0.78 17.04
CA ALA A 128 4.18 0.04 17.49
C ALA A 128 3.16 0.22 16.37
N TYR A 129 1.88 0.38 16.70
CA TYR A 129 0.79 0.62 15.75
C TYR A 129 1.08 1.67 14.66
N PRO A 130 1.66 2.87 14.94
CA PRO A 130 2.02 3.82 13.87
C PRO A 130 3.08 3.28 12.90
N SER A 131 4.00 2.43 13.33
CA SER A 131 4.99 1.79 12.43
C SER A 131 4.30 0.84 11.47
N ILE A 132 3.41 -0.02 11.97
CA ILE A 132 2.67 -1.00 11.16
C ILE A 132 1.81 -0.26 10.11
N LEU A 133 1.14 0.83 10.49
CA LEU A 133 0.34 1.63 9.57
C LEU A 133 1.21 2.38 8.53
N ALA A 134 2.41 2.83 8.90
CA ALA A 134 3.35 3.45 7.99
C ALA A 134 3.88 2.44 6.96
N ASP A 135 4.23 1.23 7.38
CA ASP A 135 4.67 0.14 6.49
C ASP A 135 3.57 -0.25 5.51
N MET A 136 2.31 -0.41 5.98
CA MET A 136 1.15 -0.67 5.12
C MET A 136 0.93 0.41 4.05
N LEU A 137 1.20 1.69 4.38
CA LEU A 137 1.11 2.79 3.43
C LEU A 137 2.31 2.79 2.45
N SER A 138 3.51 2.49 2.95
CA SER A 138 4.74 2.38 2.14
C SER A 138 4.59 1.29 1.06
N ASP A 139 4.12 0.10 1.45
CA ASP A 139 3.82 -1.01 0.55
C ASP A 139 2.77 -0.64 -0.50
N ALA A 140 1.75 0.14 -0.12
CA ALA A 140 0.70 0.60 -1.04
C ALA A 140 1.19 1.66 -2.04
N ILE A 141 2.20 2.47 -1.67
CA ILE A 141 2.87 3.42 -2.58
C ILE A 141 3.82 2.67 -3.52
N GLY A 142 4.58 1.71 -2.99
CA GLY A 142 5.52 0.90 -3.78
C GLY A 142 6.62 1.72 -4.47
N CYS A 143 7.07 2.85 -3.88
CA CYS A 143 8.14 3.67 -4.47
C CYS A 143 9.46 2.91 -4.46
N VAL A 144 10.29 3.10 -5.50
CA VAL A 144 11.68 2.60 -5.50
C VAL A 144 12.63 3.80 -5.46
N GLY A 145 13.02 4.20 -4.24
CA GLY A 145 13.80 5.41 -3.96
C GLY A 145 15.29 5.36 -4.32
N PHE A 146 15.71 4.66 -5.37
CA PHE A 146 17.14 4.52 -5.73
C PHE A 146 17.78 5.82 -6.24
N SER A 147 16.97 6.85 -6.52
CA SER A 147 17.41 8.20 -6.86
C SER A 147 16.27 9.19 -6.60
N TRP A 148 16.62 10.46 -6.37
CA TRP A 148 15.63 11.53 -6.19
C TRP A 148 14.61 11.58 -7.32
N ALA A 149 15.03 11.42 -8.58
CA ALA A 149 14.14 11.42 -9.73
C ALA A 149 13.19 10.20 -9.79
N ALA A 150 13.53 9.08 -9.14
CA ALA A 150 12.69 7.89 -9.07
C ALA A 150 11.59 8.00 -8.01
N SER A 151 11.84 8.71 -6.90
CA SER A 151 10.78 9.14 -5.98
C SER A 151 11.23 10.33 -5.11
N PRO A 152 10.91 11.58 -5.51
CA PRO A 152 11.34 12.77 -4.77
C PRO A 152 10.82 12.76 -3.34
N ALA A 153 9.54 12.41 -3.14
CA ALA A 153 8.92 12.37 -1.82
C ALA A 153 9.60 11.36 -0.87
N CYS A 154 10.07 10.21 -1.38
CA CYS A 154 10.79 9.23 -0.57
C CYS A 154 12.18 9.78 -0.14
N THR A 155 12.92 10.47 -1.03
CA THR A 155 14.23 11.08 -0.69
C THR A 155 14.13 12.32 0.22
N GLU A 156 13.21 13.24 -0.06
CA GLU A 156 13.05 14.48 0.71
C GLU A 156 12.57 14.18 2.14
N LEU A 157 11.61 13.26 2.31
CA LEU A 157 11.10 12.88 3.62
C LEU A 157 12.15 12.14 4.47
N GLU A 158 12.95 11.25 3.87
CA GLU A 158 14.06 10.58 4.55
C GLU A 158 15.07 11.60 5.09
N THR A 159 15.46 12.59 4.28
CA THR A 159 16.40 13.64 4.68
C THR A 159 15.85 14.45 5.86
N ILE A 160 14.61 14.94 5.77
CA ILE A 160 13.96 15.74 6.82
C ILE A 160 13.85 14.96 8.15
N MET A 161 13.61 13.64 8.09
CA MET A 161 13.48 12.78 9.28
C MET A 161 14.83 12.38 9.90
N LEU A 162 15.95 12.60 9.20
CA LEU A 162 17.30 12.38 9.72
C LEU A 162 17.98 13.67 10.21
N ASP A 163 17.48 14.84 9.79
CA ASP A 163 17.94 16.16 10.23
C ASP A 163 17.43 16.58 11.63
N CYS A 164 16.43 15.90 12.18
CA CYS A 164 15.70 16.26 13.41
C CYS A 164 16.11 15.48 14.68
#